data_AF-A0A814I8P0-F1
#
_entry.id   AF-A0A814I8P0-F1
#
_cell.length_a   1.000
_cell.length_b   1.000
_cell.length_c   1.000
_cell.angle_alpha   90.00
_cell.angle_beta   90.00
_cell.angle_gamma   90.00
#
_symmetry.space_group_name_H-M   'P 1'
#
loop_
_entity.id
_entity.type
_entity.pdbx_description
1 polymer ?
#
loop_
_entity_poly.entity_id
_entity_poly.type
_entity_poly.pdbx_seq_one_letter_code
_entity_poly.pdbx_strand_id
1 'polypeptide(L)'
;MQDEQNQQQRSARMIDLFLTPTVRWALFITVFLQLSQQFSGINAVVYYSTVIFQSAGYKKDIAEYANLGLGATNVFFTLISVFLMDRLGRRILHLSGLGGMFITSLILVISLIVQSTTFWNNISLIVTFLFIAFFAIGPGSIPWLITSELFNQTYCVPATSIAVLVNWSANFIVGLTFKPLFTGLLHKYTFLIFTGLLLIFFLLTFFFVPETKAKTVDTIYAEINAGRVWTKRQPQSQHYANRIDGNNDVGSTVGYGVLTSA
;
A
#
# COMPACT_ATOMS: atom_id res chain seq x y z
N MET A 1 26.65 22.35 17.22
CA MET A 1 25.21 22.68 17.10
C MET A 1 24.75 22.90 15.65
N GLN A 2 25.23 23.91 14.90
CA GLN A 2 24.81 24.10 13.49
C GLN A 2 25.38 23.04 12.53
N ASP A 3 26.58 22.54 12.79
CA ASP A 3 27.18 21.43 12.00
C ASP A 3 26.58 20.05 12.31
N GLU A 4 26.07 19.84 13.52
CA GLU A 4 25.31 18.62 13.89
C GLU A 4 23.91 18.64 13.27
N GLN A 5 23.27 19.82 13.20
CA GLN A 5 22.02 20.01 12.45
C GLN A 5 22.22 19.81 10.93
N ASN A 6 23.35 20.27 10.37
CA ASN A 6 23.69 20.02 8.96
C ASN A 6 24.02 18.55 8.64
N GLN A 7 24.60 17.80 9.60
CA GLN A 7 24.85 16.36 9.43
C GLN A 7 23.57 15.52 9.54
N GLN A 8 22.59 15.93 10.34
CA GLN A 8 21.27 15.29 10.42
C GLN A 8 20.41 15.48 9.16
N GLN A 9 20.79 16.40 8.27
CA GLN A 9 19.98 16.84 7.13
C GLN A 9 20.66 16.56 5.77
N ARG A 10 21.60 15.62 5.72
CA ARG A 10 22.15 15.16 4.45
C ARG A 10 21.19 14.12 3.85
N SER A 11 20.20 14.59 3.08
CA SER A 11 19.35 13.71 2.27
C SER A 11 20.23 12.80 1.42
N ALA A 12 19.99 11.49 1.50
CA ALA A 12 20.70 10.53 0.67
C ALA A 12 20.45 10.83 -0.81
N ARG A 13 21.44 10.52 -1.66
CA ARG A 13 21.22 10.55 -3.10
C ARG A 13 20.31 9.37 -3.48
N MET A 14 19.56 9.51 -4.58
CA MET A 14 18.69 8.43 -5.07
C MET A 14 19.46 7.13 -5.32
N ILE A 15 20.71 7.23 -5.77
CA ILE A 15 21.58 6.08 -6.03
C ILE A 15 21.89 5.30 -4.74
N ASP A 16 22.00 5.99 -3.59
CA ASP A 16 22.34 5.39 -2.32
C ASP A 16 21.28 4.38 -1.85
N LEU A 17 20.02 4.55 -2.28
CA LEU A 17 18.92 3.61 -1.99
C LEU A 17 19.13 2.25 -2.66
N PHE A 18 19.75 2.22 -3.84
CA PHE A 18 20.05 0.99 -4.57
C PHE A 18 21.32 0.31 -4.06
N LEU A 19 22.28 1.10 -3.58
CA LEU A 19 23.57 0.60 -3.10
C LEU A 19 23.50 0.09 -1.66
N THR A 20 22.62 0.64 -0.83
CA THR A 20 22.55 0.32 0.60
C THR A 20 21.73 -0.95 0.85
N PRO A 21 22.33 -2.07 1.29
CA PRO A 21 21.64 -3.37 1.36
C PRO A 21 20.48 -3.41 2.36
N THR A 22 20.52 -2.58 3.39
CA THR A 22 19.48 -2.47 4.43
C THR A 22 18.20 -1.82 3.91
N VAL A 23 18.29 -0.86 2.97
CA VAL A 23 17.14 -0.07 2.50
C VAL A 23 16.64 -0.51 1.12
N ARG A 24 17.45 -1.25 0.35
CA ARG A 24 17.07 -1.70 -1.01
C ARG A 24 15.78 -2.52 -1.03
N TRP A 25 15.54 -3.34 -0.01
CA TRP A 25 14.34 -4.17 0.08
C TRP A 25 13.11 -3.35 0.46
N ALA A 26 13.27 -2.34 1.32
CA ALA A 26 12.23 -1.36 1.58
C ALA A 26 11.88 -0.58 0.31
N LEU A 27 12.87 -0.21 -0.51
CA LEU A 27 12.64 0.45 -1.81
C LEU A 27 11.87 -0.46 -2.75
N PHE A 28 12.27 -1.73 -2.85
CA PHE A 28 11.55 -2.71 -3.65
C PHE A 28 10.08 -2.82 -3.23
N ILE A 29 9.80 -2.92 -1.92
CA ILE A 29 8.42 -2.97 -1.39
C ILE A 29 7.65 -1.70 -1.76
N THR A 30 8.24 -0.51 -1.58
CA THR A 30 7.59 0.76 -1.93
C THR A 30 7.26 0.83 -3.43
N VAL A 31 8.21 0.52 -4.30
CA VAL A 31 8.02 0.49 -5.75
C VAL A 31 6.95 -0.53 -6.14
N PHE A 32 7.03 -1.73 -5.58
CA PHE A 32 6.05 -2.80 -5.77
C PHE A 32 4.64 -2.35 -5.39
N LEU A 33 4.46 -1.69 -4.25
CA LEU A 33 3.14 -1.22 -3.81
C LEU A 33 2.57 -0.17 -4.75
N GLN A 34 3.39 0.73 -5.27
CA GLN A 34 2.97 1.70 -6.29
C GLN A 34 2.55 1.03 -7.61
N LEU A 35 3.29 0.01 -8.05
CA LEU A 35 2.92 -0.79 -9.21
C LEU A 35 1.62 -1.55 -8.98
N SER A 36 1.42 -2.13 -7.79
CA SER A 36 0.19 -2.83 -7.43
C SER A 36 -1.04 -1.93 -7.47
N GLN A 37 -0.88 -0.65 -7.11
CA GLN A 37 -1.92 0.35 -7.22
C GLN A 37 -2.31 0.61 -8.67
N GLN A 38 -1.32 0.90 -9.52
CA GLN A 38 -1.55 1.33 -10.89
C GLN A 38 -2.04 0.20 -11.79
N PHE A 39 -1.38 -0.95 -11.69
CA PHE A 39 -1.70 -2.14 -12.45
C PHE A 39 -2.86 -2.97 -11.85
N SER A 40 -3.51 -2.47 -10.79
CA SER A 40 -4.81 -3.00 -10.34
C SER A 40 -5.93 -2.77 -11.36
N GLY A 41 -5.74 -1.83 -12.30
CA GLY A 41 -6.76 -1.41 -13.26
C GLY A 41 -7.63 -0.24 -12.77
N ILE A 42 -7.34 0.34 -11.60
CA ILE A 42 -8.13 1.46 -11.06
C ILE A 42 -8.23 2.64 -12.02
N ASN A 43 -7.11 3.05 -12.62
CA ASN A 43 -7.10 4.21 -13.52
C ASN A 43 -7.83 3.92 -14.83
N ALA A 44 -7.84 2.66 -15.29
CA ALA A 44 -8.70 2.27 -16.40
C ALA A 44 -10.19 2.44 -16.05
N VAL A 45 -10.60 2.01 -14.86
CA VAL A 45 -11.98 2.20 -14.39
C VAL A 45 -12.30 3.68 -14.25
N VAL A 46 -11.43 4.49 -13.63
CA VAL A 46 -11.69 5.92 -13.42
C VAL A 46 -11.74 6.70 -14.73
N TYR A 47 -10.85 6.42 -15.68
CA TYR A 47 -10.79 7.16 -16.95
C TYR A 47 -11.89 6.73 -17.94
N TYR A 48 -12.30 5.46 -17.89
CA TYR A 48 -13.16 4.87 -18.91
C TYR A 48 -14.45 4.24 -18.35
N SER A 49 -14.83 4.55 -17.11
CA SER A 49 -16.08 4.10 -16.46
C SER A 49 -17.30 4.33 -17.35
N THR A 50 -17.42 5.51 -17.97
CA THR A 50 -18.53 5.85 -18.85
C THR A 50 -18.59 4.92 -20.07
N VAL A 51 -17.44 4.61 -20.67
CA VAL A 51 -17.31 3.66 -21.77
C VAL A 51 -17.65 2.24 -21.31
N ILE A 52 -17.20 1.84 -20.11
CA ILE A 52 -17.51 0.54 -19.52
C ILE A 52 -19.01 0.40 -19.29
N PHE A 53 -19.67 1.40 -18.69
CA PHE A 53 -21.12 1.36 -18.45
C PHE A 53 -21.94 1.43 -19.73
N GLN A 54 -21.50 2.19 -20.73
CA GLN A 54 -22.12 2.16 -22.06
C GLN A 54 -21.96 0.78 -22.72
N SER A 55 -20.79 0.16 -22.61
CA SER A 55 -20.56 -1.20 -23.10
C SER A 55 -21.40 -2.23 -22.35
N ALA A 56 -21.74 -1.96 -21.08
CA ALA A 56 -22.68 -2.74 -20.27
C ALA A 56 -24.16 -2.48 -20.61
N GLY A 57 -24.46 -1.60 -21.57
CA GLY A 57 -25.82 -1.36 -22.07
C GLY A 57 -26.55 -0.19 -21.41
N TYR A 58 -25.87 0.63 -20.60
CA TYR A 58 -26.44 1.86 -20.06
C TYR A 58 -26.37 3.01 -21.05
N LYS A 59 -27.39 3.87 -21.02
CA LYS A 59 -27.39 5.13 -21.77
C LYS A 59 -26.29 6.06 -21.23
N LYS A 60 -25.80 6.96 -22.11
CA LYS A 60 -24.73 7.90 -21.79
C LYS A 60 -25.00 8.71 -20.51
N ASP A 61 -26.19 9.28 -20.37
CA ASP A 61 -26.53 10.11 -19.20
C ASP A 61 -26.43 9.31 -17.89
N ILE A 62 -26.98 8.09 -17.86
CA ILE A 62 -26.92 7.20 -16.70
C ILE A 62 -25.46 6.81 -16.39
N ALA A 63 -24.66 6.53 -17.42
CA ALA A 63 -23.25 6.20 -17.28
C ALA A 63 -22.44 7.37 -16.68
N GLU A 64 -22.76 8.61 -17.05
CA GLU A 64 -22.13 9.81 -16.50
C GLU A 64 -22.50 10.02 -15.02
N TYR A 65 -23.78 9.87 -14.65
CA TYR A 65 -24.20 9.92 -13.24
C TYR A 65 -23.58 8.78 -12.41
N ALA A 66 -23.48 7.58 -12.96
CA ALA A 66 -22.81 6.46 -12.31
C ALA A 66 -21.32 6.75 -12.07
N ASN A 67 -20.62 7.38 -13.03
CA ASN A 67 -19.23 7.79 -12.85
C ASN A 67 -19.06 8.80 -11.69
N LEU A 68 -19.97 9.78 -11.58
CA LEU A 68 -19.98 10.68 -10.42
C LEU A 68 -20.18 9.90 -9.10
N GLY A 69 -21.06 8.91 -9.11
CA GLY A 69 -21.28 8.00 -7.99
C GLY A 69 -20.03 7.18 -7.61
N LEU A 70 -19.23 6.73 -8.58
CA LEU A 70 -17.94 6.08 -8.31
C LEU A 70 -16.99 7.03 -7.57
N GLY A 71 -16.92 8.30 -7.98
CA GLY A 71 -16.13 9.32 -7.29
C GLY A 71 -16.56 9.54 -5.84
N ALA A 72 -17.87 9.66 -5.60
CA ALA A 72 -18.42 9.77 -4.25
C ALA A 72 -18.11 8.53 -3.39
N THR A 73 -18.23 7.35 -3.97
CA THR A 73 -17.89 6.07 -3.31
C THR A 73 -16.42 6.03 -2.92
N ASN A 74 -15.53 6.45 -3.82
CA ASN A 74 -14.10 6.52 -3.54
C ASN A 74 -13.80 7.43 -2.33
N VAL A 75 -14.38 8.63 -2.30
CA VAL A 75 -14.21 9.56 -1.17
C VAL A 75 -14.73 8.95 0.13
N PHE A 76 -15.95 8.40 0.11
CA PHE A 76 -16.57 7.81 1.30
C PHE A 76 -15.75 6.66 1.89
N PHE A 77 -15.32 5.71 1.07
CA PHE A 77 -14.51 4.58 1.54
C PHE A 77 -13.07 4.97 1.89
N THR A 78 -12.52 6.02 1.27
CA THR A 78 -11.23 6.58 1.69
C THR A 78 -11.31 7.15 3.11
N LEU A 79 -12.40 7.83 3.48
CA LEU A 79 -12.61 8.29 4.86
C LEU A 79 -12.68 7.12 5.84
N ILE A 80 -13.37 6.04 5.47
CA ILE A 80 -13.42 4.81 6.28
C ILE A 80 -12.03 4.17 6.40
N SER A 81 -11.24 4.16 5.31
CA SER A 81 -9.87 3.62 5.28
C SER A 81 -8.99 4.26 6.36
N VAL A 82 -9.07 5.57 6.54
CA VAL A 82 -8.29 6.29 7.56
C VAL A 82 -8.52 5.69 8.96
N PHE A 83 -9.76 5.47 9.37
CA PHE A 83 -10.07 4.88 10.68
C PHE A 83 -9.70 3.39 10.78
N LEU A 84 -9.87 2.64 9.68
CA LEU A 84 -9.54 1.22 9.64
C LEU A 84 -8.03 0.98 9.69
N MET A 85 -7.24 1.87 9.07
CA MET A 85 -5.80 1.75 8.97
C MET A 85 -5.15 1.72 10.36
N ASP A 86 -5.60 2.59 11.26
CA ASP A 86 -5.13 2.64 12.64
C ASP A 86 -5.57 1.42 13.46
N ARG A 87 -6.64 0.71 13.07
CA ARG A 87 -7.16 -0.45 13.80
C ARG A 87 -6.59 -1.78 13.32
N LEU A 88 -6.60 -2.04 12.02
CA LEU A 88 -6.23 -3.34 11.45
C LEU A 88 -4.78 -3.38 10.94
N GLY A 89 -4.16 -2.24 10.62
CA GLY A 89 -2.81 -2.19 10.07
C GLY A 89 -2.77 -2.27 8.53
N ARG A 90 -1.60 -1.96 7.96
CA ARG A 90 -1.48 -1.64 6.52
C ARG A 90 -1.53 -2.92 5.70
N ARG A 91 -0.86 -3.98 6.14
CA ARG A 91 -0.80 -5.24 5.37
C ARG A 91 -2.19 -5.86 5.19
N ILE A 92 -3.00 -5.87 6.26
CA ILE A 92 -4.35 -6.44 6.23
C ILE A 92 -5.27 -5.65 5.31
N LEU A 93 -5.27 -4.32 5.38
CA LEU A 93 -6.08 -3.49 4.49
C LEU A 93 -5.66 -3.61 3.03
N HIS A 94 -4.35 -3.66 2.75
CA HIS A 94 -3.86 -3.80 1.37
C HIS A 94 -4.27 -5.14 0.77
N LEU A 95 -4.12 -6.24 1.54
CA LEU A 95 -4.54 -7.58 1.12
C LEU A 95 -6.05 -7.68 0.92
N SER A 96 -6.86 -7.15 1.85
CA SER A 96 -8.32 -7.18 1.73
C SER A 96 -8.80 -6.38 0.53
N GLY A 97 -8.19 -5.23 0.26
CA GLY A 97 -8.47 -4.43 -0.92
C GLY A 97 -8.09 -5.14 -2.22
N LEU A 98 -6.86 -5.67 -2.34
CA LEU A 98 -6.44 -6.44 -3.53
C LEU A 98 -7.32 -7.67 -3.76
N GLY A 99 -7.65 -8.41 -2.70
CA GLY A 99 -8.52 -9.59 -2.78
C GLY A 99 -9.95 -9.24 -3.20
N GLY A 100 -10.52 -8.18 -2.63
CA GLY A 100 -11.84 -7.69 -3.02
C GLY A 100 -11.88 -7.16 -4.46
N MET A 101 -10.85 -6.43 -4.88
CA MET A 101 -10.67 -6.00 -6.27
C MET A 101 -10.54 -7.19 -7.22
N PHE A 102 -9.80 -8.25 -6.85
CA PHE A 102 -9.68 -9.47 -7.65
C PHE A 102 -11.04 -10.12 -7.89
N ILE A 103 -11.82 -10.34 -6.81
CA ILE A 103 -13.13 -10.98 -6.88
C ILE A 103 -14.10 -10.12 -7.72
N THR A 104 -14.17 -8.82 -7.44
CA THR A 104 -15.07 -7.91 -8.17
C THR A 104 -14.67 -7.75 -9.63
N SER A 105 -13.37 -7.73 -9.94
CA SER A 105 -12.86 -7.71 -11.32
C SER A 105 -13.24 -8.98 -12.09
N LEU A 106 -13.14 -10.15 -11.46
CA LEU A 106 -13.57 -11.42 -12.06
C LEU A 106 -15.07 -11.42 -12.36
N ILE A 107 -15.90 -10.97 -11.41
CA ILE A 107 -17.35 -10.88 -11.61
C ILE A 107 -17.68 -9.84 -12.69
N LEU A 108 -16.94 -8.73 -12.76
CA LEU A 108 -17.11 -7.72 -13.81
C LEU A 108 -16.88 -8.34 -15.19
N VAL A 109 -15.78 -9.06 -15.39
CA VAL A 109 -15.50 -9.76 -16.66
C VAL A 109 -16.65 -10.72 -17.02
N ILE A 110 -17.08 -11.55 -16.08
CA ILE A 110 -18.18 -12.51 -16.30
C ILE A 110 -19.46 -11.77 -16.70
N SER A 111 -19.79 -10.68 -16.00
CA SER A 111 -21.00 -9.90 -16.26
C SER A 111 -20.99 -9.25 -17.64
N LEU A 112 -19.83 -8.74 -18.08
CA LEU A 112 -19.65 -8.15 -19.40
C LEU A 112 -19.69 -9.22 -20.51
N ILE A 113 -19.14 -10.41 -20.28
CA ILE A 113 -19.19 -11.51 -21.26
C ILE A 113 -20.62 -12.00 -21.46
N VAL A 114 -21.33 -12.32 -20.36
CA VAL A 114 -22.66 -12.94 -20.44
C VAL A 114 -23.68 -11.96 -20.97
N GLN A 115 -23.70 -10.73 -20.43
CA GLN A 115 -24.47 -9.56 -20.85
C GLN A 115 -25.71 -9.83 -21.72
N SER A 116 -26.60 -10.70 -21.26
CA SER A 116 -27.77 -11.16 -22.01
C SER A 116 -29.07 -10.58 -21.47
N THR A 117 -29.04 -10.05 -20.25
CA THR A 117 -30.23 -9.56 -19.53
C THR A 117 -29.89 -8.33 -18.69
N THR A 118 -30.91 -7.56 -18.33
CA THR A 118 -30.79 -6.41 -17.41
C THR A 118 -30.15 -6.79 -16.08
N PHE A 119 -30.30 -8.04 -15.64
CA PHE A 119 -29.65 -8.56 -14.44
C PHE A 119 -28.12 -8.43 -14.52
N TRP A 120 -27.50 -8.91 -15.60
CA TRP A 120 -26.04 -8.84 -15.76
C TRP A 120 -25.52 -7.41 -15.89
N ASN A 121 -26.29 -6.52 -16.51
CA ASN A 121 -25.96 -5.10 -16.57
C ASN A 121 -25.92 -4.48 -15.17
N ASN A 122 -26.92 -4.75 -14.32
CA ASN A 122 -26.95 -4.28 -12.93
C ASN A 122 -25.81 -4.86 -12.09
N ILE A 123 -25.46 -6.13 -12.30
CA ILE A 123 -24.30 -6.74 -11.64
C ILE A 123 -23.02 -5.99 -12.02
N SER A 124 -22.78 -5.71 -13.31
CA SER A 124 -21.59 -4.98 -13.77
C SER A 124 -21.45 -3.60 -13.12
N LEU A 125 -22.57 -2.89 -12.92
CA LEU A 125 -22.62 -1.61 -12.23
C LEU A 125 -22.23 -1.77 -10.76
N ILE A 126 -22.93 -2.65 -10.03
CA ILE A 126 -22.72 -2.86 -8.59
C ILE A 126 -21.28 -3.30 -8.29
N VAL A 127 -20.74 -4.25 -9.06
CA VAL A 127 -19.37 -4.75 -8.83
C VAL A 127 -18.31 -3.71 -9.16
N THR A 128 -18.58 -2.77 -10.08
CA THR A 128 -17.67 -1.65 -10.34
C THR A 128 -17.61 -0.69 -9.13
N PHE A 129 -18.75 -0.43 -8.47
CA PHE A 129 -18.78 0.33 -7.23
C PHE A 129 -18.03 -0.39 -6.10
N LEU A 130 -18.23 -1.71 -5.96
CA LEU A 130 -17.50 -2.51 -4.98
C LEU A 130 -15.99 -2.54 -5.27
N PHE A 131 -15.58 -2.60 -6.53
CA PHE A 131 -14.18 -2.53 -6.94
C PHE A 131 -13.54 -1.22 -6.48
N ILE A 132 -14.21 -0.07 -6.68
CA ILE A 132 -13.77 1.24 -6.17
C ILE A 132 -13.72 1.26 -4.64
N ALA A 133 -14.71 0.67 -3.96
CA ALA A 133 -14.74 0.60 -2.50
C ALA A 133 -13.54 -0.18 -1.94
N PHE A 134 -13.26 -1.37 -2.49
CA PHE A 134 -12.10 -2.17 -2.08
C PHE A 134 -10.77 -1.50 -2.39
N PHE A 135 -10.67 -0.82 -3.53
CA PHE A 135 -9.52 0.02 -3.85
C PHE A 135 -9.29 1.10 -2.78
N ALA A 136 -10.33 1.88 -2.48
CA ALA A 136 -10.27 2.99 -1.54
C ALA A 136 -9.94 2.54 -0.11
N ILE A 137 -10.34 1.33 0.29
CA ILE A 137 -10.02 0.77 1.61
C ILE A 137 -8.52 0.56 1.80
N GLY A 138 -7.78 0.04 0.81
CA GLY A 138 -6.37 -0.33 1.01
C GLY A 138 -5.44 0.19 -0.08
N PRO A 139 -5.47 -0.40 -1.29
CA PRO A 139 -4.56 -0.05 -2.37
C PRO A 139 -4.52 1.43 -2.76
N GLY A 140 -5.58 2.20 -2.47
CA GLY A 140 -5.65 3.64 -2.73
C GLY A 140 -4.74 4.48 -1.83
N SER A 141 -4.71 4.22 -0.52
CA SER A 141 -4.03 5.09 0.45
C SER A 141 -2.68 4.53 0.91
N ILE A 142 -2.55 3.21 1.01
CA ILE A 142 -1.40 2.55 1.64
C ILE A 142 -0.08 2.78 0.89
N PRO A 143 0.00 2.65 -0.45
CA PRO A 143 1.24 2.88 -1.19
C PRO A 143 1.83 4.28 -1.00
N TRP A 144 0.97 5.28 -0.76
CA TRP A 144 1.38 6.66 -0.53
C TRP A 144 1.87 6.88 0.91
N LEU A 145 1.30 6.16 1.87
CA LEU A 145 1.66 6.27 3.29
C LEU A 145 2.90 5.43 3.66
N ILE A 146 3.04 4.24 3.09
CA ILE A 146 4.05 3.25 3.51
C ILE A 146 5.50 3.77 3.42
N THR A 147 5.78 4.73 2.53
CA THR A 147 7.14 5.25 2.32
C THR A 147 7.68 5.96 3.56
N SER A 148 6.83 6.70 4.30
CA SER A 148 7.27 7.34 5.55
C SER A 148 7.42 6.37 6.72
N GLU A 149 6.83 5.18 6.62
CA GLU A 149 6.93 4.12 7.64
C GLU A 149 8.10 3.16 7.38
N LEU A 150 8.51 3.01 6.12
CA LEU A 150 9.62 2.15 5.72
C LEU A 150 10.97 2.85 5.75
N PHE A 151 11.02 4.18 5.72
CA PHE A 151 12.28 4.91 5.63
C PHE A 151 12.40 5.97 6.73
N ASN A 152 13.62 6.15 7.23
CA ASN A 152 13.96 7.32 8.04
C ASN A 152 14.01 8.59 7.17
N GLN A 153 14.15 9.76 7.82
CA GLN A 153 14.16 11.05 7.12
C GLN A 153 15.25 11.17 6.03
N THR A 154 16.37 10.46 6.20
CA THR A 154 17.51 10.47 5.26
C THR A 154 17.14 9.87 3.90
N TYR A 155 16.33 8.80 3.87
CA TYR A 155 15.99 8.05 2.67
C TYR A 155 14.54 8.27 2.20
N CYS A 156 13.66 8.81 3.06
CA CYS A 156 12.23 8.95 2.77
C CYS A 156 11.96 9.82 1.54
N VAL A 157 12.59 11.01 1.44
CA VAL A 157 12.40 11.91 0.29
C VAL A 157 12.84 11.27 -1.03
N PRO A 158 14.09 10.77 -1.19
CA PRO A 158 14.51 10.17 -2.46
C PRO A 158 13.71 8.91 -2.80
N ALA A 159 13.31 8.10 -1.81
CA ALA A 159 12.47 6.93 -2.04
C ALA A 159 11.08 7.34 -2.54
N THR A 160 10.49 8.38 -1.95
CA THR A 160 9.21 8.95 -2.39
C THR A 160 9.28 9.45 -3.82
N SER A 161 10.37 10.13 -4.22
CA SER A 161 10.54 10.60 -5.60
C SER A 161 10.56 9.45 -6.61
N ILE A 162 11.27 8.35 -6.32
CA ILE A 162 11.30 7.15 -7.17
C ILE A 162 9.91 6.51 -7.22
N ALA A 163 9.25 6.37 -6.06
CA ALA A 163 7.91 5.80 -5.95
C ALA A 163 6.89 6.57 -6.80
N VAL A 164 6.92 7.90 -6.73
CA VAL A 164 6.09 8.82 -7.52
C VAL A 164 6.38 8.65 -9.01
N LEU A 165 7.64 8.67 -9.42
CA LEU A 165 8.03 8.48 -10.81
C LEU A 165 7.49 7.17 -11.38
N VAL A 166 7.65 6.07 -10.64
CA VAL A 166 7.14 4.74 -11.03
C VAL A 166 5.62 4.75 -11.09
N ASN A 167 4.94 5.34 -10.10
CA ASN A 167 3.49 5.44 -10.06
C ASN A 167 2.94 6.15 -11.31
N TRP A 168 3.46 7.33 -11.64
CA TRP A 168 2.99 8.08 -12.80
C TRP A 168 3.37 7.44 -14.12
N SER A 169 4.53 6.77 -14.20
CA SER A 169 4.92 6.00 -15.39
C SER A 169 3.98 4.82 -15.63
N ALA A 170 3.65 4.06 -14.57
CA ALA A 170 2.70 2.95 -14.67
C ALA A 170 1.29 3.45 -15.00
N ASN A 171 0.85 4.57 -14.42
CA ASN A 171 -0.41 5.23 -14.78
C ASN A 171 -0.44 5.56 -16.29
N PHE A 172 0.61 6.23 -16.79
CA PHE A 172 0.71 6.59 -18.20
C PHE A 172 0.61 5.37 -19.12
N ILE A 173 1.28 4.26 -18.79
CA ILE A 173 1.17 3.00 -19.53
C ILE A 173 -0.27 2.49 -19.54
N VAL A 174 -0.94 2.43 -18.38
CA VAL A 174 -2.33 1.97 -18.28
C VAL A 174 -3.28 2.88 -19.08
N GLY A 175 -3.12 4.20 -18.97
CA GLY A 175 -3.93 5.18 -19.69
C GLY A 175 -3.79 5.07 -21.21
N LEU A 176 -2.57 4.84 -21.71
CA LEU A 176 -2.34 4.66 -23.15
C LEU A 176 -2.85 3.31 -23.69
N THR A 177 -2.66 2.25 -22.92
CA THR A 177 -2.89 0.88 -23.41
C THR A 177 -4.33 0.41 -23.24
N PHE A 178 -5.04 0.85 -22.19
CA PHE A 178 -6.34 0.28 -21.85
C PHE A 178 -7.39 0.48 -22.94
N LYS A 179 -7.63 1.72 -23.39
CA LYS A 179 -8.71 2.01 -24.34
C LYS A 179 -8.51 1.25 -25.67
N PRO A 180 -7.33 1.26 -26.32
CA PRO A 180 -7.09 0.45 -27.52
C PRO A 180 -7.33 -1.06 -27.31
N LEU A 181 -6.92 -1.62 -26.17
CA LEU A 181 -7.19 -3.03 -25.85
C LEU A 181 -8.69 -3.30 -25.67
N PHE A 182 -9.39 -2.39 -25.00
CA PHE A 182 -10.81 -2.50 -24.68
C PHE A 182 -11.73 -2.29 -25.88
N THR A 183 -11.39 -1.40 -26.82
CA THR A 183 -12.22 -1.18 -28.02
C THR A 183 -11.80 -2.04 -29.21
N GLY A 184 -10.59 -2.62 -29.18
CA GLY A 184 -10.02 -3.40 -30.27
C GLY A 184 -9.78 -4.86 -29.88
N LEU A 185 -8.54 -5.18 -29.51
CA LEU A 185 -8.03 -6.56 -29.50
C LEU A 185 -8.72 -7.51 -28.50
N LEU A 186 -8.99 -7.04 -27.29
CA LEU A 186 -9.43 -7.89 -26.18
C LEU A 186 -10.88 -7.64 -25.76
N HIS A 187 -11.47 -6.50 -26.16
CA HIS A 187 -12.84 -6.15 -25.80
C HIS A 187 -13.12 -6.35 -24.29
N LYS A 188 -14.17 -7.11 -23.99
CA LYS A 188 -14.64 -7.47 -22.64
C LYS A 188 -13.60 -8.24 -21.82
N TYR A 189 -12.64 -8.91 -22.47
CA TYR A 189 -11.58 -9.69 -21.82
C TYR A 189 -10.42 -8.83 -21.32
N THR A 190 -10.35 -7.53 -21.66
CA THR A 190 -9.24 -6.65 -21.25
C THR A 190 -9.04 -6.64 -19.73
N PHE A 191 -10.12 -6.72 -18.97
CA PHE A 191 -10.05 -6.76 -17.50
C PHE A 191 -9.39 -8.01 -16.94
N LEU A 192 -9.31 -9.13 -17.68
CA LEU A 192 -8.61 -10.33 -17.22
C LEU A 192 -7.12 -10.09 -17.00
N ILE A 193 -6.51 -9.16 -17.74
CA ILE A 193 -5.11 -8.76 -17.51
C ILE A 193 -4.98 -8.21 -16.09
N PHE A 194 -5.85 -7.28 -15.69
CA PHE A 194 -5.85 -6.73 -14.34
C PHE A 194 -6.23 -7.77 -13.29
N THR A 195 -7.17 -8.67 -13.58
CA THR A 195 -7.52 -9.77 -12.67
C THR A 195 -6.30 -10.66 -12.38
N GLY A 196 -5.54 -11.04 -13.41
CA GLY A 196 -4.31 -11.83 -13.24
C GLY A 196 -3.25 -11.08 -12.45
N LEU A 197 -3.04 -9.79 -12.74
CA LEU A 197 -2.09 -8.94 -12.02
C LEU A 197 -2.49 -8.74 -10.55
N LEU A 198 -3.78 -8.56 -10.26
CA LEU A 198 -4.31 -8.46 -8.90
C LEU A 198 -4.00 -9.71 -8.08
N LEU A 199 -4.14 -10.90 -8.66
CA LEU A 199 -3.77 -12.15 -7.99
C LEU A 199 -2.27 -12.21 -7.69
N ILE A 200 -1.43 -11.83 -8.67
CA ILE A 200 0.02 -11.78 -8.48
C ILE A 200 0.39 -10.79 -7.37
N PHE A 201 -0.17 -9.57 -7.39
CA PHE A 201 0.08 -8.57 -6.35
C PHE A 201 -0.45 -9.00 -4.99
N PHE A 202 -1.58 -9.70 -4.93
CA PHE A 202 -2.10 -10.26 -3.69
C PHE A 202 -1.12 -11.26 -3.08
N LEU A 203 -0.65 -12.22 -3.88
CA LEU A 203 0.32 -13.23 -3.43
C LEU A 203 1.65 -12.59 -3.03
N LEU A 204 2.18 -11.68 -3.84
CA LEU A 204 3.42 -10.98 -3.53
C LEU A 204 3.29 -10.10 -2.27
N THR A 205 2.16 -9.43 -2.08
CA THR A 205 1.87 -8.69 -0.84
C THR A 205 1.83 -9.65 0.35
N PHE A 206 1.19 -10.79 0.19
CA PHE A 206 1.04 -11.78 1.25
C PHE A 206 2.41 -12.31 1.70
N PHE A 207 3.35 -12.54 0.79
CA PHE A 207 4.67 -13.09 1.12
C PHE A 207 5.73 -12.05 1.49
N PHE A 208 5.74 -10.88 0.85
CA PHE A 208 6.88 -9.95 0.92
C PHE A 208 6.61 -8.65 1.69
N VAL A 209 5.36 -8.25 1.88
CA VAL A 209 5.05 -6.96 2.52
C VAL A 209 4.89 -7.14 4.04
N PRO A 210 5.76 -6.53 4.87
CA PRO A 210 5.66 -6.59 6.32
C PRO A 210 4.52 -5.70 6.83
N GLU A 211 4.06 -6.00 8.05
CA GLU A 211 3.20 -5.07 8.78
C GLU A 211 4.05 -3.97 9.40
N THR A 212 3.68 -2.70 9.15
CA THR A 212 4.40 -1.51 9.62
C THR A 212 3.74 -0.84 10.83
N LYS A 213 2.48 -1.17 11.12
CA LYS A 213 1.73 -0.57 12.23
C LYS A 213 2.45 -0.73 13.57
N ALA A 214 2.69 0.41 14.22
CA ALA A 214 3.30 0.54 15.56
C ALA A 214 4.70 -0.09 15.68
N LYS A 215 5.47 -0.14 14.58
CA LYS A 215 6.86 -0.61 14.56
C LYS A 215 7.83 0.52 14.23
N THR A 216 9.07 0.39 14.74
CA THR A 216 10.17 1.27 14.33
C THR A 216 10.75 0.81 13.00
N VAL A 217 11.36 1.74 12.25
CA VAL A 217 12.03 1.45 10.98
C VAL A 217 13.08 0.34 11.14
N ASP A 218 13.86 0.37 12.23
CA ASP A 218 14.90 -0.63 12.50
C ASP A 218 14.32 -2.04 12.69
N THR A 219 13.17 -2.14 13.38
CA THR A 219 12.46 -3.42 13.56
C THR A 219 11.96 -3.96 12.21
N ILE A 220 11.44 -3.07 11.35
CA ILE A 220 10.96 -3.44 10.02
C ILE A 220 12.12 -3.94 9.16
N TYR A 221 13.27 -3.25 9.16
CA TYR A 221 14.47 -3.70 8.43
C TYR A 221 14.98 -5.05 8.93
N ALA A 222 14.95 -5.30 10.24
CA ALA A 222 15.32 -6.60 10.80
C ALA A 222 14.37 -7.72 10.31
N GLU A 223 13.05 -7.48 10.27
CA GLU A 223 12.07 -8.44 9.75
C GLU A 223 12.26 -8.74 8.26
N ILE A 224 12.50 -7.69 7.46
CA ILE A 224 12.77 -7.80 6.03
C ILE A 224 14.05 -8.63 5.79
N ASN A 225 15.14 -8.33 6.50
CA ASN A 225 16.42 -9.02 6.33
C ASN A 225 16.41 -10.46 6.84
N ALA A 226 15.63 -10.75 7.88
CA ALA A 226 15.47 -12.11 8.41
C ALA A 226 14.60 -13.01 7.51
N GLY A 227 14.00 -12.48 6.44
CA GLY A 227 12.98 -13.18 5.66
C GLY A 227 11.73 -13.53 6.47
N ARG A 228 11.60 -12.98 7.69
CA ARG A 228 10.50 -13.27 8.61
C ARG A 228 9.44 -12.19 8.47
N VAL A 229 8.70 -12.24 7.36
CA VAL A 229 7.47 -11.42 7.15
C VAL A 229 6.32 -11.88 8.07
N TRP A 230 6.59 -12.83 8.98
CA TRP A 230 5.62 -13.55 9.81
C TRP A 230 5.79 -13.40 11.31
N THR A 231 6.73 -12.58 11.81
CA THR A 231 6.98 -12.56 13.26
C THR A 231 5.86 -11.83 14.01
N LYS A 232 5.19 -12.58 14.90
CA LYS A 232 4.17 -12.14 15.86
C LYS A 232 4.60 -10.86 16.60
N ARG A 233 3.63 -9.99 16.90
CA ARG A 233 3.74 -8.83 17.82
C ARG A 233 4.70 -9.16 18.98
N GLN A 234 5.87 -8.54 19.02
CA GLN A 234 6.63 -8.46 20.26
C GLN A 234 5.94 -7.44 21.17
N PRO A 235 5.65 -7.78 22.45
CA PRO A 235 5.12 -6.82 23.39
C PRO A 235 6.14 -5.70 23.61
N GLN A 236 5.65 -4.46 23.55
CA GLN A 236 6.42 -3.21 23.63
C GLN A 236 7.15 -2.99 24.98
N SER A 237 7.05 -3.94 25.91
CA SER A 237 7.62 -3.87 27.26
C SER A 237 9.14 -4.13 27.33
N GLN A 238 9.75 -4.73 26.30
CA GLN A 238 11.18 -5.08 26.35
C GLN A 238 12.13 -3.90 26.09
N HIS A 239 11.66 -2.84 25.44
CA HIS A 239 12.46 -1.62 25.25
C HIS A 239 12.57 -0.75 26.51
N TYR A 240 11.63 -0.88 27.44
CA TYR A 240 11.73 -0.20 28.74
C TYR A 240 12.61 -0.97 29.73
N ALA A 241 12.58 -2.31 29.73
CA ALA A 241 13.40 -3.14 30.61
C ALA A 241 14.92 -2.92 30.41
N ASN A 242 15.37 -2.83 29.15
CA ASN A 242 16.79 -2.58 28.84
C ASN A 242 17.28 -1.16 29.19
N ARG A 243 16.38 -0.23 29.54
CA ARG A 243 16.74 1.12 30.02
C ARG A 243 16.91 1.17 31.53
N ILE A 244 16.33 0.23 32.27
CA ILE A 244 16.41 0.17 33.74
C ILE A 244 17.62 -0.65 34.19
N ASP A 245 18.00 -1.69 33.43
CA ASP A 245 19.13 -2.56 33.76
C ASP A 245 20.50 -1.93 33.43
N GLY A 246 20.54 -0.89 32.60
CA GLY A 246 21.79 -0.21 32.20
C GLY A 246 22.28 0.88 33.17
N ASN A 247 21.62 1.09 34.31
CA ASN A 247 21.91 2.22 35.20
C ASN A 247 22.42 1.83 36.61
N ASN A 248 22.82 0.57 36.83
CA ASN A 248 23.25 0.09 38.16
C ASN A 248 24.77 -0.16 38.32
N ASP A 249 25.62 0.18 37.35
CA ASP A 249 27.07 -0.06 37.43
C ASP A 249 27.92 1.19 37.73
N VAL A 250 27.48 2.08 38.63
CA VAL A 250 28.35 3.14 39.17
C VAL A 250 28.19 3.28 40.69
N GLY A 251 29.12 2.67 41.43
CA GLY A 251 29.60 3.19 42.72
C GLY A 251 29.29 2.38 43.98
N SER A 252 30.02 1.27 44.22
CA SER A 252 30.13 0.65 45.55
C SER A 252 31.59 0.41 45.94
N THR A 253 32.25 1.45 46.42
CA THR A 253 33.46 1.33 47.26
C THR A 253 33.54 2.50 48.23
N VAL A 254 33.02 2.34 49.45
CA VAL A 254 33.59 2.93 50.67
C VAL A 254 33.36 1.95 51.82
N GLY A 255 34.45 1.51 52.43
CA GLY A 255 34.49 0.51 53.49
C GLY A 255 34.08 1.02 54.87
N TYR A 256 33.65 0.07 55.70
CA TYR A 256 33.32 0.24 57.11
C TYR A 256 34.59 0.38 57.97
N GLY A 257 34.56 1.32 58.91
CA GLY A 257 35.47 1.41 60.06
C GLY A 257 34.69 1.81 61.31
N VAL A 258 34.38 0.83 62.16
CA VAL A 258 33.78 0.94 63.49
C VAL A 258 34.89 1.18 64.51
N LEU A 259 34.74 2.12 65.46
CA LEU A 259 35.20 2.10 66.88
C LEU A 259 34.57 3.33 67.61
N THR A 260 33.49 3.18 68.39
CA THR A 260 33.39 3.02 69.87
C THR A 260 33.90 4.18 70.76
N SER A 261 32.94 4.79 71.48
CA SER A 261 32.95 5.31 72.87
C SER A 261 34.11 6.17 73.41
N ALA A 262 33.79 7.42 73.80
CA ALA A 262 33.73 7.91 75.19
C ALA A 262 33.24 9.37 75.21
#